data_AF-A0A7V1SLV8-F1
#
_entry.id   AF-A0A7V1SLV8-F1
#
_cell.length_a   1.000
_cell.length_b   1.000
_cell.length_c   1.000
_cell.angle_alpha   90.00
_cell.angle_beta   90.00
_cell.angle_gamma   90.00
#
_symmetry.space_group_name_H-M   'P 1'
#
loop_
_entity.id
_entity.type
_entity.pdbx_description
1 polymer ?
#
loop_
_entity_poly.entity_id
_entity_poly.type
_entity_poly.pdbx_seq_one_letter_code
_entity_poly.pdbx_strand_id
1 'polypeptide(L)'
;MAFEKDGIVDFAEGAVVTLMKDSKGINETETDISGDFKFDGLAENSGTYHLEIDIHDYEKRVLSVDLKTSLNTGTVFFSKN
;
A
#
# COMPACT_ATOMS: atom_id res chain seq x y z
N MET A 1 3.15 5.17 -5.14
CA MET A 1 2.48 4.01 -5.79
C MET A 1 2.16 4.38 -7.23
N ALA A 2 2.22 3.44 -8.16
CA ALA A 2 1.95 3.72 -9.57
C ALA A 2 1.22 2.56 -10.26
N PHE A 3 0.49 2.87 -11.33
CA PHE A 3 -0.12 1.88 -12.20
C PHE A 3 0.19 2.17 -13.66
N GLU A 4 0.11 1.15 -14.51
CA GLU A 4 0.18 1.28 -15.96
C GLU A 4 -1.19 1.05 -16.60
N LYS A 5 -1.57 2.00 -17.47
CA LYS A 5 -2.77 1.94 -18.29
C LYS A 5 -2.43 2.35 -19.72
N ASP A 6 -2.67 1.44 -20.66
CA ASP A 6 -2.49 1.66 -22.10
C ASP A 6 -1.08 2.15 -22.48
N GLY A 7 -0.06 1.61 -21.81
CA GLY A 7 1.36 1.96 -21.98
C GLY A 7 1.81 3.22 -21.25
N ILE A 8 0.91 3.88 -20.50
CA ILE A 8 1.19 5.09 -19.72
C ILE A 8 1.29 4.70 -18.25
N VAL A 9 2.39 5.10 -17.60
CA VAL A 9 2.56 4.97 -16.15
C VAL A 9 2.07 6.26 -15.49
N ASP A 10 1.14 6.12 -14.54
CA ASP A 10 0.59 7.23 -13.76
C ASP A 10 0.68 6.95 -12.26
N PHE A 11 0.58 8.02 -11.46
CA PHE A 11 0.47 7.90 -10.01
C PHE A 11 -0.89 7.32 -9.64
N ALA A 12 -0.88 6.40 -8.69
CA ALA A 12 -2.10 5.82 -8.17
C ALA A 12 -2.68 6.73 -7.09
N GLU A 13 -3.24 7.89 -7.43
CA GLU A 13 -3.99 8.76 -6.49
C GLU A 13 -5.32 8.08 -6.08
N GLY A 14 -5.68 8.14 -4.80
CA GLY A 14 -6.93 7.58 -4.29
C GLY A 14 -6.96 6.04 -4.18
N ALA A 15 -5.81 5.38 -4.32
CA ALA A 15 -5.70 3.96 -4.02
C ALA A 15 -5.93 3.71 -2.53
N VAL A 16 -6.82 2.76 -2.21
CA VAL A 16 -7.13 2.42 -0.82
C VAL A 16 -6.05 1.46 -0.30
N VAL A 17 -5.42 1.81 0.81
CA VAL A 17 -4.47 0.97 1.51
C VAL A 17 -5.02 0.64 2.88
N THR A 18 -5.27 -0.64 3.14
CA THR A 18 -5.70 -1.15 4.44
C THR A 18 -4.51 -1.79 5.16
N LEU A 19 -4.18 -1.27 6.35
CA LEU A 19 -3.18 -1.87 7.23
C LEU A 19 -3.83 -2.99 8.04
N MET A 20 -3.29 -4.21 7.91
CA MET A 20 -3.76 -5.39 8.61
C MET A 20 -2.71 -5.94 9.57
N LYS A 21 -3.20 -6.44 10.71
CA LYS A 21 -2.42 -7.18 11.71
C LYS A 21 -3.24 -8.39 12.15
N ASP A 22 -2.63 -9.57 12.18
CA ASP A 22 -3.27 -10.82 12.60
C ASP A 22 -4.62 -11.07 11.88
N SER A 23 -4.65 -10.84 10.56
CA SER A 23 -5.83 -10.94 9.69
C SER A 23 -6.97 -9.94 9.98
N LYS A 24 -6.73 -8.92 10.79
CA LYS A 24 -7.68 -7.85 11.08
C LYS A 24 -7.22 -6.52 10.49
N GLY A 25 -8.11 -5.83 9.78
CA GLY A 25 -7.91 -4.43 9.41
C GLY A 25 -7.90 -3.55 10.65
N ILE A 26 -6.81 -2.81 10.84
CA ILE A 26 -6.59 -1.95 12.02
C ILE A 26 -6.51 -0.47 11.67
N ASN A 27 -6.25 -0.13 10.41
CA ASN A 27 -6.26 1.24 9.91
C ASN A 27 -6.43 1.24 8.37
N GLU A 28 -6.83 2.36 7.81
CA GLU A 28 -7.03 2.56 6.37
C GLU A 28 -6.65 3.98 5.97
N THR A 29 -6.10 4.13 4.77
CA THR A 29 -5.78 5.43 4.19
C THR A 29 -5.88 5.38 2.66
N GLU A 30 -5.90 6.54 2.03
CA GLU A 30 -5.81 6.69 0.58
C GLU A 30 -4.47 7.29 0.21
N THR A 31 -3.94 6.91 -0.96
CA THR A 31 -2.75 7.55 -1.53
C THR A 31 -3.03 8.98 -1.99
N ASP A 32 -2.05 9.85 -1.85
CA ASP A 32 -2.11 11.24 -2.31
C ASP A 32 -1.87 11.40 -3.82
N ILE A 33 -1.81 12.65 -4.29
CA ILE A 33 -1.57 13.01 -5.71
C ILE A 33 -0.24 12.49 -6.28
N SER A 34 0.72 12.11 -5.42
CA SER A 34 2.00 11.51 -5.82
C SER A 34 1.98 9.98 -5.68
N GLY A 35 0.82 9.41 -5.33
CA GLY A 35 0.64 8.00 -5.04
C GLY A 35 1.26 7.57 -3.71
N ASP A 36 1.62 8.50 -2.82
CA ASP A 36 2.25 8.18 -1.54
C ASP A 36 1.20 8.00 -0.44
N PHE A 37 1.51 7.16 0.55
CA PHE A 37 0.68 6.92 1.73
C PHE A 37 1.57 6.74 2.95
N LYS A 38 1.01 6.95 4.14
CA LYS A 38 1.74 6.76 5.39
C LYS A 38 0.81 6.28 6.52
N PHE A 39 1.26 5.27 7.25
CA PHE A 39 0.74 4.96 8.58
C PHE A 39 1.78 5.36 9.63
N ASP A 40 1.39 6.17 10.60
CA ASP A 40 2.21 6.53 11.75
C ASP A 40 1.62 6.02 13.07
N GLY A 41 2.35 6.24 14.17
CA GLY A 41 1.94 5.81 15.50
C GLY A 41 2.03 4.31 15.77
N LEU A 42 2.69 3.53 14.89
CA LEU A 42 2.93 2.11 15.10
C LEU A 42 4.12 1.89 16.04
N ALA A 43 4.00 0.89 16.92
CA ALA A 43 5.09 0.53 17.82
C ALA A 43 6.28 -0.06 17.04
N GLU A 44 7.50 0.33 17.39
CA GLU A 44 8.71 -0.31 16.87
C GLU A 44 8.77 -1.79 17.29
N ASN A 45 9.42 -2.61 16.45
CA ASN A 45 9.60 -4.05 16.66
C ASN A 45 8.29 -4.82 16.87
N SER A 46 7.19 -4.30 16.32
CA SER A 46 5.85 -4.88 16.45
C SER A 46 5.58 -6.04 15.47
N GLY A 47 6.54 -6.34 14.59
CA GLY A 47 6.53 -7.52 13.73
C GLY A 47 5.79 -7.32 12.41
N THR A 48 5.25 -8.41 11.87
CA THR A 48 4.67 -8.42 10.53
C THR A 48 3.31 -7.72 10.45
N TYR A 49 3.15 -6.86 9.45
CA TYR A 49 1.88 -6.32 8.98
C TYR A 49 1.64 -6.74 7.54
N HIS A 50 0.38 -6.64 7.11
CA HIS A 50 0.00 -6.77 5.71
C HIS A 50 -0.65 -5.47 5.25
N LEU A 51 -0.28 -5.02 4.05
CA LEU A 51 -0.91 -3.90 3.36
C LEU A 51 -1.77 -4.50 2.26
N GLU A 52 -3.09 -4.48 2.43
CA GLU A 52 -4.01 -4.74 1.32
C GLU A 52 -4.17 -3.44 0.53
N ILE A 53 -3.97 -3.51 -0.78
CA ILE A 53 -3.99 -2.37 -1.68
C ILE A 53 -5.04 -2.62 -2.75
N ASP A 54 -5.96 -1.68 -2.89
CA ASP A 54 -7.04 -1.68 -3.87
C ASP A 54 -6.93 -0.45 -4.78
N ILE A 55 -6.88 -0.70 -6.08
CA ILE A 55 -6.91 0.33 -7.13
C ILE A 55 -8.01 -0.07 -8.10
N HIS A 56 -8.89 0.87 -8.43
CA HIS A 56 -9.97 0.64 -9.37
C HIS A 56 -9.45 0.02 -10.69
N ASP A 57 -10.13 -1.02 -11.17
CA ASP A 57 -9.78 -1.80 -12.36
C ASP A 57 -8.48 -2.62 -12.32
N TYR A 58 -7.80 -2.74 -11.17
CA TYR A 58 -6.65 -3.63 -10.99
C TYR A 58 -6.95 -4.75 -10.00
N GLU A 59 -6.21 -5.85 -10.12
CA GLU A 59 -6.26 -6.89 -9.09
C GLU A 59 -5.69 -6.36 -7.77
N LYS A 60 -6.43 -6.61 -6.68
CA LYS A 60 -5.97 -6.34 -5.32
C LYS A 60 -4.63 -7.02 -5.07
N ARG A 61 -3.75 -6.33 -4.35
CA ARG A 61 -2.46 -6.88 -3.92
C ARG A 61 -2.32 -6.81 -2.41
N VAL A 62 -1.62 -7.80 -1.87
CA VAL A 62 -1.25 -7.84 -0.45
C VAL A 62 0.27 -7.84 -0.34
N LEU A 63 0.83 -6.82 0.30
CA LEU A 63 2.26 -6.74 0.62
C LEU A 63 2.47 -7.11 2.08
N SER A 64 3.45 -7.96 2.39
CA SER A 64 3.85 -8.25 3.77
C SER A 64 5.10 -7.48 4.14
N VAL A 65 5.09 -6.83 5.31
CA VAL A 65 6.20 -6.02 5.81
C VAL A 65 6.48 -6.34 7.29
N ASP A 66 7.75 -6.49 7.67
CA ASP A 66 8.17 -6.67 9.06
C ASP A 66 8.64 -5.34 9.63
N LEU A 67 7.86 -4.76 10.55
CA LEU A 67 8.12 -3.45 11.11
C LEU A 67 9.06 -3.54 12.31
N LYS A 68 10.31 -3.11 12.09
CA LYS A 68 11.32 -2.95 13.16
C LYS A 68 11.39 -1.51 13.67
N THR A 69 11.57 -0.54 12.77
CA THR A 69 11.50 0.89 13.09
C THR A 69 10.55 1.56 12.10
N SER A 70 10.99 2.59 11.37
CA SER A 70 10.27 3.07 10.19
C SER A 70 10.71 2.30 8.96
N LEU A 71 9.78 2.00 8.07
CA LEU A 71 10.03 1.27 6.84
C LEU A 71 9.40 2.00 5.65
N ASN A 72 10.17 2.20 4.58
CA ASN A 72 9.67 2.59 3.28
C ASN A 72 9.41 1.31 2.45
N THR A 73 8.24 1.18 1.85
CA THR A 73 7.82 -0.01 1.10
C THR A 73 8.34 -0.05 -0.34
N GLY A 74 9.04 1.01 -0.77
CA GLY A 74 9.42 1.22 -2.16
C GLY A 74 8.23 1.51 -3.06
N THR A 75 8.44 1.42 -4.36
CA THR A 75 7.38 1.58 -5.35
C THR A 75 6.58 0.28 -5.46
N VAL A 76 5.31 0.33 -5.06
CA VAL A 76 4.33 -0.69 -5.47
C VAL A 76 3.79 -0.30 -6.84
N PHE A 77 4.03 -1.14 -7.84
CA PHE A 77 3.68 -0.90 -9.24
C PHE A 77 2.64 -1.92 -9.73
N PHE A 78 1.53 -1.44 -10.31
CA PHE A 78 0.45 -2.25 -10.84
C PHE A 78 0.44 -2.20 -12.38
N SER A 79 0.18 -3.34 -13.01
CA SER A 79 -0.02 -3.46 -14.46
C SER A 79 -1.07 -4.52 -14.73
N LYS A 80 -1.77 -4.43 -15.85
CA LYS A 80 -2.64 -5.50 -16.32
C LYS A 80 -1.79 -6.54 -17.05
N ASN A 81 -2.08 -7.82 -16.84
CA ASN A 81 -1.45 -8.93 -17.57
C ASN A 81 -2.06 -9.08 -18.96
#